data_AF-A0A4X2KFY0-F1
#
_entry.id   AF-A0A4X2KFY0-F1
#
_cell.length_a   1.000
_cell.length_b   1.000
_cell.length_c   1.000
_cell.angle_alpha   90.00
_cell.angle_beta   90.00
_cell.angle_gamma   90.00
#
_symmetry.space_group_name_H-M   'P 1'
#
loop_
_entity.id
_entity.type
_entity.pdbx_description
1 polymer ?
#
loop_
_entity_poly.entity_id
_entity_poly.type
_entity_poly.pdbx_seq_one_letter_code
_entity_poly.pdbx_strand_id
1 'polypeptide(L)'
;MKITAVLVLLNLLLGGHAMSTTRLSCYRKILKDHNCHNIPEGVADLKQIDGHLQDHFWDGKGCEMICYCNFSELLCCPKDVFFGPKISFVIPCNNQ
;
A
#
# COMPACT_ATOMS: atom_id res chain seq x y z
N MET A 1 -45.80 -13.33 1.20
CA MET A 1 -44.43 -13.70 1.64
C MET A 1 -43.37 -13.70 0.53
N LYS A 2 -43.70 -13.93 -0.75
CA LYS A 2 -42.67 -13.96 -1.83
C LYS A 2 -41.99 -12.61 -2.08
N ILE A 3 -42.74 -11.51 -2.01
CA ILE A 3 -42.25 -10.16 -2.32
C ILE A 3 -41.22 -9.69 -1.29
N THR A 4 -41.42 -10.03 -0.01
CA THR A 4 -40.50 -9.68 1.08
C THR A 4 -39.14 -10.36 0.90
N ALA A 5 -39.13 -11.63 0.48
CA ALA A 5 -37.89 -12.35 0.19
C ALA A 5 -37.12 -11.74 -1.00
N VAL A 6 -37.84 -11.30 -2.04
CA VAL A 6 -37.24 -10.62 -3.21
C VAL A 6 -36.63 -9.28 -2.81
N LEU A 7 -37.30 -8.51 -1.95
CA LEU A 7 -36.78 -7.23 -1.47
C LEU A 7 -35.53 -7.40 -0.60
N VAL A 8 -35.49 -8.42 0.26
CA VAL A 8 -34.30 -8.72 1.06
C VAL A 8 -33.12 -9.13 0.18
N LEU A 9 -33.36 -9.93 -0.86
CA LEU A 9 -32.34 -10.34 -1.81
C LEU A 9 -31.77 -9.16 -2.62
N LEU A 10 -32.62 -8.22 -3.03
CA LEU A 10 -32.18 -7.01 -3.74
C LEU A 10 -31.30 -6.12 -2.86
N ASN A 11 -31.65 -5.95 -1.57
CA ASN A 11 -30.85 -5.12 -0.66
C ASN A 11 -29.45 -5.72 -0.42
N LEU A 12 -29.34 -7.05 -0.37
CA LEU A 12 -28.04 -7.73 -0.29
C LEU A 12 -27.17 -7.50 -1.53
N LEU A 13 -27.78 -7.44 -2.72
CA LEU A 13 -27.07 -7.18 -3.98
C LEU A 13 -26.64 -5.71 -4.12
N LEU A 14 -27.43 -4.75 -3.62
CA LEU A 14 -27.06 -3.32 -3.61
C LEU A 14 -26.02 -2.99 -2.53
N GLY A 15 -25.93 -3.79 -1.47
CA GLY A 15 -24.95 -3.62 -0.39
C GLY A 15 -23.53 -4.04 -0.77
N GLY A 16 -23.36 -4.80 -1.86
CA GLY A 16 -22.07 -5.15 -2.42
C GLY A 16 -21.45 -3.96 -3.16
N HIS A 17 -21.05 -2.92 -2.42
CA HIS A 17 -20.10 -1.96 -2.97
C HIS A 17 -18.82 -2.73 -3.30
N ALA A 18 -18.64 -3.08 -4.56
CA ALA A 18 -17.30 -3.30 -5.09
C ALA A 18 -16.58 -1.97 -4.92
N MET A 19 -15.95 -1.78 -3.76
CA MET A 19 -15.01 -0.68 -3.57
C MET A 19 -14.04 -0.82 -4.73
N SER A 20 -14.06 0.16 -5.62
CA SER A 20 -12.90 0.42 -6.46
C SER A 20 -11.77 0.60 -5.46
N THR A 21 -10.99 -0.47 -5.25
CA THR A 21 -9.62 -0.33 -4.79
C THR A 21 -9.03 0.59 -5.82
N THR A 22 -9.02 1.90 -5.52
CA THR A 22 -8.32 2.89 -6.32
C THR A 22 -6.95 2.27 -6.47
N ARG A 23 -6.63 1.69 -7.63
CA ARG A 23 -5.33 1.06 -7.83
C ARG A 23 -4.37 2.22 -7.70
N LEU A 24 -3.79 2.35 -6.52
CA LEU A 24 -2.89 3.45 -6.19
C LEU A 24 -1.84 3.42 -7.30
N SER A 25 -1.71 4.49 -8.09
CA SER A 25 -0.70 4.50 -9.13
C SER A 25 0.67 4.74 -8.50
N CYS A 26 1.73 4.41 -9.23
CA CYS A 26 3.07 4.84 -8.81
C CYS A 26 3.17 6.37 -8.76
N TYR A 27 3.90 6.89 -7.77
CA TYR A 27 4.24 8.31 -7.68
C TYR A 27 5.67 8.50 -7.20
N ARG A 28 6.20 9.70 -7.45
CA ARG A 28 7.51 10.13 -6.97
C ARG A 28 7.32 11.14 -5.84
N LYS A 29 8.08 10.98 -4.76
CA LYS A 29 8.12 11.89 -3.60
C LYS A 29 9.56 12.36 -3.42
N ILE A 30 9.76 13.66 -3.25
CA ILE A 30 11.08 14.25 -2.98
C ILE A 30 11.15 14.57 -1.49
N LEU A 31 12.19 14.07 -0.83
CA LEU A 31 12.52 14.36 0.56
C LEU A 31 13.33 15.66 0.58
N LYS A 32 12.69 16.77 0.95
CA LYS A 32 13.41 18.04 1.11
C LYS A 32 14.33 17.93 2.32
N ASP A 33 15.57 18.39 2.15
CA ASP A 33 16.59 18.50 3.21
C ASP A 33 17.03 17.18 3.87
N HIS A 34 16.58 16.03 3.34
CA HIS A 34 16.84 14.71 3.90
C HIS A 34 17.19 13.69 2.83
N ASN A 35 17.98 12.69 3.23
CA ASN A 35 18.20 11.46 2.49
C ASN A 35 17.38 10.36 3.18
N CYS A 36 16.73 9.49 2.40
CA CYS A 36 15.94 8.38 2.93
C CYS A 36 16.70 7.47 3.92
N HIS A 37 18.02 7.41 3.80
CA HIS A 37 18.89 6.61 4.67
C HIS A 37 19.04 7.20 6.07
N ASN A 38 18.72 8.49 6.26
CA ASN A 38 18.89 9.23 7.50
C ASN A 38 17.59 9.97 7.90
N ILE A 39 16.41 9.51 7.48
CA ILE A 39 15.16 10.15 7.89
C ILE A 39 14.96 9.89 9.39
N PRO A 40 14.76 10.92 10.22
CA PRO A 40 14.38 10.74 11.61
C PRO A 40 13.03 10.00 11.70
N GLU A 41 12.89 9.07 12.64
CA GLU A 41 11.62 8.39 12.89
C GLU A 41 10.45 9.40 12.96
N GLY A 42 9.39 9.15 12.17
CA GLY A 42 8.16 9.96 12.17
C GLY A 42 8.09 11.13 11.16
N VAL A 43 9.14 11.45 10.41
CA VAL A 43 9.10 12.59 9.45
C VAL A 43 8.43 12.22 8.11
N ALA A 44 8.42 10.93 7.73
CA ALA A 44 7.97 10.52 6.40
C ALA A 44 6.97 9.34 6.37
N ASP A 45 6.53 8.85 7.53
CA ASP A 45 5.78 7.58 7.67
C ASP A 45 6.41 6.40 6.90
N LEU A 46 7.73 6.44 6.71
CA LEU A 46 8.48 5.36 6.07
C LEU A 46 8.90 4.35 7.13
N LYS A 47 8.48 3.10 6.95
CA LYS A 47 8.92 1.99 7.78
C LYS A 47 9.83 1.08 6.97
N GLN A 48 10.95 0.67 7.54
CA GLN A 48 11.86 -0.26 6.88
C GLN A 48 11.17 -1.61 6.68
N ILE A 49 11.37 -2.23 5.53
CA ILE A 49 10.86 -3.59 5.29
C ILE A 49 11.82 -4.57 5.95
N ASP A 50 11.28 -5.45 6.82
CA ASP A 50 12.10 -6.49 7.45
C ASP A 50 12.68 -7.45 6.41
N GLY A 51 13.95 -7.79 6.57
CA GLY A 51 14.67 -8.67 5.66
C GLY A 51 15.47 -7.93 4.58
N HIS A 52 16.06 -8.70 3.66
CA HIS A 52 17.16 -8.30 2.78
C HIS A 52 16.84 -7.25 1.69
N LEU A 53 15.69 -6.57 1.75
CA LEU A 53 15.29 -5.56 0.77
C LEU A 53 15.86 -4.19 1.15
N GLN A 54 17.14 -3.99 0.82
CA GLN A 54 17.81 -2.71 1.00
C GLN A 54 17.09 -1.60 0.23
N ASP A 55 17.05 -0.41 0.81
CA ASP A 55 16.49 0.82 0.22
C ASP A 55 14.99 0.76 -0.10
N HIS A 56 14.26 -0.24 0.41
CA HIS A 56 12.82 -0.35 0.28
C HIS A 56 12.12 -0.11 1.62
N PHE A 57 11.03 0.64 1.57
CA PHE A 57 10.27 1.08 2.73
C PHE A 57 8.77 0.95 2.48
N TRP A 58 8.01 0.60 3.51
CA TRP A 58 6.56 0.81 3.52
C TRP A 58 6.24 2.29 3.68
N ASP A 59 5.25 2.80 2.95
CA ASP A 59 4.76 4.18 3.08
C ASP A 59 3.40 4.22 3.77
N GLY A 60 3.31 4.98 4.86
CA GLY A 60 2.07 5.19 5.60
C GLY A 60 1.73 4.04 6.55
N LYS A 61 0.42 3.78 6.68
CA LYS A 61 -0.12 2.72 7.55
C LYS A 61 -0.44 1.49 6.73
N GLY A 62 0.02 0.33 7.20
CA GLY A 62 -0.17 -0.95 6.53
C GLY A 62 0.91 -1.26 5.49
N CYS A 63 0.63 -2.23 4.63
CA CYS A 63 1.61 -2.83 3.73
C CYS A 63 1.12 -2.85 2.28
N GLU A 64 0.51 -1.76 1.86
CA GLU A 64 -0.04 -1.61 0.51
C GLU A 64 0.95 -0.95 -0.43
N MET A 65 1.65 0.08 0.05
CA MET A 65 2.54 0.93 -0.74
C MET A 65 4.00 0.73 -0.34
N ILE A 66 4.86 0.44 -1.32
CA ILE A 66 6.30 0.30 -1.13
C ILE A 66 7.00 1.42 -1.90
N CYS A 67 7.95 2.08 -1.25
CA CYS A 67 8.84 3.04 -1.86
C CYS A 67 10.25 2.46 -2.00
N TYR A 68 10.83 2.60 -3.19
CA TYR A 68 12.27 2.48 -3.38
C TYR A 68 12.93 3.83 -3.22
N CYS A 69 14.02 3.86 -2.46
CA CYS A 69 14.80 5.05 -2.29
C CYS A 69 15.94 5.16 -3.31
N ASN A 70 16.01 6.34 -3.91
CA ASN A 70 17.18 6.84 -4.61
C ASN A 70 17.63 8.18 -3.98
N PHE A 71 18.44 8.11 -2.93
CA PHE A 71 18.98 9.26 -2.20
C PHE A 71 17.89 10.17 -1.59
N SER A 72 17.60 11.33 -2.20
CA SER A 72 16.56 12.26 -1.75
C SER A 72 15.20 12.02 -2.41
N GLU A 73 15.07 10.95 -3.19
CA GLU A 73 13.86 10.65 -3.94
C GLU A 73 13.32 9.26 -3.62
N LEU A 74 11.99 9.17 -3.60
CA LEU A 74 11.26 7.93 -3.39
C LEU A 74 10.36 7.67 -4.60
N LEU A 75 10.44 6.46 -5.14
CA LEU A 75 9.47 5.94 -6.09
C LEU A 75 8.55 4.97 -5.36
N CYS A 76 7.31 5.38 -5.13
CA CYS A 76 6.32 4.63 -4.37
C CYS A 76 5.27 4.02 -5.29
N CYS A 77 4.99 2.74 -5.13
CA CYS A 77 3.99 2.01 -5.91
C CYS A 77 3.25 1.01 -5.02
N PRO A 78 2.07 0.53 -5.43
CA PRO A 78 1.48 -0.66 -4.81
C PRO A 78 2.44 -1.83 -4.86
N LYS A 79 2.45 -2.64 -3.81
CA LYS A 79 3.35 -3.80 -3.73
C LYS A 79 3.18 -4.78 -4.91
N ASP A 80 1.96 -4.95 -5.42
CA ASP A 80 1.65 -5.85 -6.54
C ASP A 80 2.13 -5.29 -7.88
N VAL A 81 2.21 -3.97 -8.00
CA VAL A 81 2.78 -3.28 -9.16
C VAL A 81 4.31 -3.30 -9.09
N PHE A 82 4.88 -3.04 -7.91
CA PHE A 82 6.33 -2.93 -7.74
C PHE A 82 7.04 -4.28 -7.93
N PHE A 83 6.54 -5.33 -7.28
CA PHE A 83 7.18 -6.66 -7.27
C PHE A 83 6.50 -7.67 -8.21
N GLY A 84 5.33 -7.33 -8.75
CA GLY A 84 4.49 -8.29 -9.46
C GLY A 84 3.79 -9.29 -8.53
N PRO A 85 2.85 -10.10 -9.07
CA PRO A 85 2.01 -11.00 -8.28
C PRO A 85 2.78 -12.17 -7.65
N LYS A 86 3.96 -12.52 -8.16
CA LYS A 86 4.76 -13.65 -7.66
C LYS A 86 5.63 -13.32 -6.45
N ILE A 87 5.98 -12.05 -6.24
CA ILE A 87 6.90 -11.65 -5.17
C ILE A 87 6.16 -10.83 -4.11
N SER A 88 5.13 -10.07 -4.48
CA SER A 88 4.36 -9.24 -3.55
C SER A 88 3.67 -10.01 -2.40
N PHE A 89 3.51 -11.33 -2.48
CA PHE A 89 2.93 -12.15 -1.40
C PHE A 89 3.94 -12.59 -0.33
N VAL A 90 5.24 -12.61 -0.66
CA VAL A 90 6.30 -13.03 0.28
C VAL A 90 6.94 -11.87 1.02
N ILE A 91 6.66 -10.61 0.61
CA ILE A 91 7.18 -9.44 1.30
C ILE A 91 6.55 -9.39 2.70
N PRO A 92 7.36 -9.45 3.78
CA PRO A 92 6.83 -9.49 5.13
C PRO A 92 6.10 -8.18 5.45
N CYS A 93 4.91 -8.33 6.02
CA CYS A 93 4.13 -7.23 6.56
C CYS A 93 4.05 -7.44 8.07
N ASN A 94 4.93 -6.78 8.81
CA ASN A 94 4.78 -6.73 10.26
C ASN A 94 3.71 -5.68 10.57
N ASN A 95 2.53 -6.17 10.93
CA ASN A 95 1.43 -5.35 11.44
C ASN A 95 1.88 -4.66 12.73
N GLN A 96 2.46 -3.46 12.61
CA GLN A 96 2.73 -2.53 13.71
C GLN A 96 1.76 -1.36 13.64
#